data_AF-A0A2E9N105-F1
#
_entry.id   AF-A0A2E9N105-F1
#
_cell.length_a   1.000
_cell.length_b   1.000
_cell.length_c   1.000
_cell.angle_alpha   90.00
_cell.angle_beta   90.00
_cell.angle_gamma   90.00
#
_symmetry.space_group_name_H-M   'P 1'
#
loop_
_entity.id
_entity.type
_entity.pdbx_description
1 polymer ?
#
loop_
_entity_poly.entity_id
_entity_poly.type
_entity_poly.pdbx_seq_one_letter_code
_entity_poly.pdbx_strand_id
1 'polypeptide(L)'
;MSAELVETLVTEFHSYAVEWGADEIRWYIDGDHVHTLDTLHTWGYALDGTDVLVDNEGPFNQAMQVLLSVAAPAGVESATLMVDQLKVWACDPSVESRVDACASGEKTRISKLASNRIESVGDVFTDLYVGGYYDLATGAKLADLQPLTWHYDNADPQQLTLTPSIALDVDTVTLEGARGMVLDVNNTLGTATLDISTDSSELIGKDLALVFDLYIDSANTAATAFSVGMRSNSTHGAQVELELAGMVRDTWATYRISTDQLLANPISINGEPAPLDLRQVTSLMTLEIEGSAHMQLDNIRLSCINSEGCVQFPLRLQASVPKADPIRYEAENFIDSQGAGVQDTSDEGGGQNVAFVSAGDYLVYSIEAPGIGPYSIDYRVASAGGSDGFTVSIDGEEVDRQTVPDTGDWQNWTNLTSAEFELALGVYTLKIEFIDGDQNINWFELQPPITQICVEAEDFDDQSGISLEDTLDTEPCIAGGAGGGENIGYIDVGDFVEYSISVPSDGNYLIEYRIASEQDSEFELSVGGVMLDARSFEGSGGWQEWTSRSAVIPLTAGEQMMRLDFVGGSVSGAININWIRLTRQ
;
A
#
# COMPACT_ATOMS: atom_id res chain seq x y z
N MET A 1 17.71 -4.57 -17.05
CA MET A 1 18.53 -5.51 -17.84
C MET A 1 19.67 -4.78 -18.56
N SER A 2 20.83 -5.41 -18.77
CA SER A 2 21.91 -4.79 -19.54
C SER A 2 21.61 -5.03 -21.02
N ALA A 3 22.00 -4.10 -21.91
CA ALA A 3 21.65 -4.15 -23.33
C ALA A 3 22.10 -5.45 -24.03
N GLU A 4 23.14 -6.09 -23.52
CA GLU A 4 23.70 -7.35 -24.05
C GLU A 4 22.80 -8.57 -23.73
N LEU A 5 21.99 -8.52 -22.66
CA LEU A 5 21.05 -9.59 -22.28
C LEU A 5 19.72 -9.52 -23.05
N VAL A 6 19.34 -8.31 -23.50
CA VAL A 6 18.10 -8.06 -24.25
C VAL A 6 18.20 -8.56 -25.68
N GLU A 7 19.40 -8.55 -26.27
CA GLU A 7 19.62 -8.95 -27.67
C GLU A 7 19.64 -10.49 -27.83
N THR A 8 20.04 -11.24 -26.80
CA THR A 8 20.04 -12.72 -26.80
C THR A 8 18.65 -13.32 -26.54
N LEU A 9 17.78 -12.65 -25.78
CA LEU A 9 16.45 -13.13 -25.37
C LEU A 9 15.43 -13.33 -26.52
N VAL A 10 15.75 -12.88 -27.73
CA VAL A 10 14.79 -12.78 -28.84
C VAL A 10 15.02 -13.82 -29.95
N THR A 11 16.10 -14.60 -29.87
CA THR A 11 16.53 -15.44 -31.02
C THR A 11 16.96 -16.87 -30.69
N GLU A 12 17.05 -17.27 -29.42
CA GLU A 12 17.42 -18.64 -29.01
C GLU A 12 16.47 -19.21 -27.94
N PHE A 13 16.65 -20.50 -27.59
CA PHE A 13 15.92 -21.13 -26.48
C PHE A 13 16.56 -20.75 -25.14
N HIS A 14 15.73 -20.36 -24.17
CA HIS A 14 16.17 -19.90 -22.86
C HIS A 14 15.82 -20.89 -21.75
N SER A 15 16.69 -21.02 -20.74
CA SER A 15 16.52 -21.91 -19.59
C SER A 15 16.11 -21.14 -18.35
N TYR A 16 14.87 -21.35 -17.90
CA TYR A 16 14.36 -20.73 -16.67
C TYR A 16 14.51 -21.68 -15.49
N ALA A 17 14.93 -21.16 -14.33
CA ALA A 17 15.00 -21.93 -13.09
C ALA A 17 14.45 -21.12 -11.91
N VAL A 18 13.70 -21.80 -11.04
CA VAL A 18 13.27 -21.29 -9.74
C VAL A 18 13.79 -22.26 -8.68
N GLU A 19 14.50 -21.73 -7.70
CA GLU A 19 15.05 -22.47 -6.58
C GLU A 19 14.36 -22.00 -5.30
N TRP A 20 13.96 -22.93 -4.44
CA TRP A 20 13.41 -22.59 -3.13
C TRP A 20 14.12 -23.36 -2.02
N GLY A 21 14.23 -22.71 -0.87
CA GLY A 21 14.70 -23.29 0.39
C GLY A 21 13.88 -22.78 1.58
N ALA A 22 14.28 -23.17 2.79
CA ALA A 22 13.56 -22.79 4.01
C ALA A 22 13.56 -21.27 4.27
N ASP A 23 14.55 -20.55 3.73
CA ASP A 23 14.80 -19.15 4.08
C ASP A 23 14.72 -18.19 2.87
N GLU A 24 14.61 -18.70 1.63
CA GLU A 24 14.60 -17.88 0.40
C GLU A 24 14.10 -18.61 -0.86
N ILE A 25 13.59 -17.84 -1.82
CA ILE A 25 13.25 -18.23 -3.19
C ILE A 25 14.11 -17.40 -4.16
N ARG A 26 14.63 -18.03 -5.21
CA ARG A 26 15.52 -17.41 -6.20
C ARG A 26 15.13 -17.77 -7.61
N TRP A 27 15.15 -16.79 -8.50
CA TRP A 27 14.78 -16.93 -9.91
C TRP A 27 15.99 -16.74 -10.81
N TYR A 28 16.07 -17.53 -11.87
CA TYR A 28 17.17 -17.51 -12.84
C TYR A 28 16.66 -17.60 -14.28
N ILE A 29 17.34 -16.91 -15.19
CA ILE A 29 17.14 -17.00 -16.64
C ILE A 29 18.49 -17.28 -17.28
N ASP A 30 18.60 -18.34 -18.08
CA ASP A 30 19.85 -18.85 -18.69
C ASP A 30 20.98 -19.10 -17.69
N GLY A 31 20.62 -19.51 -16.47
CA GLY A 31 21.58 -19.70 -15.37
C GLY A 31 21.93 -18.43 -14.61
N ASP A 32 21.28 -17.30 -14.92
CA ASP A 32 21.54 -16.01 -14.28
C ASP A 32 20.47 -15.60 -13.30
N HIS A 33 20.92 -15.36 -12.07
CA HIS A 33 20.07 -14.97 -10.97
C HIS A 33 19.42 -13.59 -11.20
N VAL A 34 18.11 -13.54 -11.39
CA VAL A 34 17.39 -12.31 -11.68
C VAL A 34 16.70 -11.73 -10.45
N HIS A 35 16.40 -12.55 -9.44
CA HIS A 35 15.65 -12.12 -8.26
C HIS A 35 15.87 -13.08 -7.07
N THR A 36 15.98 -12.54 -5.85
CA THR A 36 15.89 -13.29 -4.58
C THR A 36 14.76 -12.69 -3.76
N LEU A 37 13.97 -13.55 -3.13
CA LEU A 37 12.99 -13.21 -2.12
C LEU A 37 13.37 -14.03 -0.88
N ASP A 38 13.73 -13.40 0.23
CA ASP A 38 14.09 -14.09 1.47
C ASP A 38 13.14 -13.70 2.62
N THR A 39 13.29 -14.34 3.78
CA THR A 39 12.50 -14.04 5.00
C THR A 39 12.66 -12.61 5.54
N LEU A 40 13.55 -11.79 4.96
CA LEU A 40 13.79 -10.39 5.31
C LEU A 40 13.18 -9.42 4.30
N HIS A 41 12.70 -9.89 3.13
CA HIS A 41 12.17 -9.03 2.08
C HIS A 41 10.66 -8.80 2.16
N THR A 42 9.95 -9.44 3.09
CA THR A 42 8.53 -9.19 3.33
C THR A 42 8.10 -9.73 4.70
N TRP A 43 7.32 -8.91 5.42
CA TRP A 43 6.59 -9.18 6.69
C TRP A 43 7.45 -9.23 7.97
N GLY A 44 7.16 -8.28 8.87
CA GLY A 44 7.96 -7.97 10.03
C GLY A 44 7.83 -9.00 11.15
N TYR A 45 8.91 -9.75 11.38
CA TYR A 45 9.10 -10.49 12.62
C TYR A 45 9.67 -9.55 13.69
N ALA A 46 9.09 -9.56 14.89
CA ALA A 46 9.80 -9.11 16.08
C ALA A 46 10.56 -10.33 16.63
N LEU A 47 11.88 -10.21 16.78
CA LEU A 47 12.73 -11.29 17.29
C LEU A 47 13.38 -10.89 18.63
N ASP A 48 13.49 -11.83 19.57
CA ASP A 48 14.41 -11.75 20.73
C ASP A 48 15.51 -12.78 20.52
N GLY A 49 16.70 -12.32 20.13
CA GLY A 49 17.81 -13.19 19.75
C GLY A 49 17.46 -14.08 18.53
N THR A 50 17.08 -15.33 18.78
CA THR A 50 16.63 -16.30 17.76
C THR A 50 15.14 -16.62 17.84
N ASP A 51 14.43 -16.15 18.87
CA ASP A 51 13.04 -16.50 19.13
C ASP A 51 12.11 -15.50 18.44
N VAL A 52 11.10 -16.01 17.72
CA VAL A 52 10.08 -15.21 17.03
C VAL A 52 9.01 -14.78 18.06
N LEU A 53 8.96 -13.48 18.37
CA LEU A 53 8.00 -12.89 19.31
C LEU A 53 6.69 -12.48 18.64
N VAL A 54 6.77 -12.10 17.35
CA VAL A 54 5.61 -11.89 16.49
C VAL A 54 5.85 -12.56 15.14
N ASP A 55 4.89 -13.40 14.76
CA ASP A 55 4.83 -14.13 13.50
C ASP A 55 3.66 -13.55 12.70
N ASN A 56 3.99 -12.78 11.66
CA ASN A 56 3.01 -12.40 10.67
C ASN A 56 2.99 -13.54 9.63
N GLU A 57 1.87 -14.26 9.53
CA GLU A 57 1.66 -15.36 8.56
C GLU A 57 1.82 -14.81 7.13
N GLY A 58 3.07 -14.73 6.67
CA GLY A 58 3.40 -14.28 5.33
C GLY A 58 2.95 -15.31 4.29
N PRO A 59 2.70 -14.91 3.04
CA PRO A 59 2.24 -15.76 1.93
C PRO A 59 3.18 -16.94 1.57
N PHE A 60 4.29 -17.15 2.27
CA PHE A 60 5.13 -18.35 2.15
C PHE A 60 4.48 -19.65 2.68
N ASN A 61 3.32 -19.54 3.35
CA ASN A 61 2.51 -20.68 3.78
C ASN A 61 1.41 -21.08 2.76
N GLN A 62 1.50 -20.66 1.49
CA GLN A 62 0.47 -20.90 0.46
C GLN A 62 1.02 -21.62 -0.79
N ALA A 63 0.14 -22.25 -1.56
CA ALA A 63 0.49 -22.88 -2.84
C ALA A 63 0.83 -21.82 -3.90
N MET A 64 1.80 -22.10 -4.76
CA MET A 64 2.33 -21.11 -5.74
C MET A 64 2.30 -21.66 -7.16
N GLN A 65 1.96 -20.81 -8.13
CA GLN A 65 2.06 -21.09 -9.57
C GLN A 65 3.10 -20.18 -10.25
N VAL A 66 3.79 -20.69 -11.27
CA VAL A 66 4.78 -19.93 -12.05
C VAL A 66 4.21 -19.64 -13.45
N LEU A 67 3.94 -18.36 -13.72
CA LEU A 67 3.42 -17.89 -15.00
C LEU A 67 4.55 -17.30 -15.88
N LEU A 68 4.67 -17.76 -17.12
CA LEU A 68 5.64 -17.26 -18.10
C LEU A 68 4.90 -16.54 -19.24
N SER A 69 5.12 -15.24 -19.39
CA SER A 69 4.48 -14.41 -20.41
C SER A 69 5.49 -13.92 -21.46
N VAL A 70 5.09 -13.85 -22.74
CA VAL A 70 5.90 -13.32 -23.84
C VAL A 70 5.16 -12.26 -24.63
N ALA A 71 5.85 -11.14 -24.87
CA ALA A 71 5.38 -10.03 -25.68
C ALA A 71 6.26 -9.84 -26.93
N ALA A 72 5.63 -9.57 -28.08
CA ALA A 72 6.31 -9.32 -29.35
C ALA A 72 6.54 -7.81 -29.58
N PRO A 73 7.70 -7.39 -30.13
CA PRO A 73 7.94 -5.99 -30.48
C PRO A 73 7.06 -5.51 -31.65
N ALA A 74 6.78 -4.21 -31.66
CA ALA A 74 5.95 -3.57 -32.69
C ALA A 74 6.48 -3.85 -34.12
N GLY A 75 5.58 -4.37 -34.97
CA GLY A 75 5.85 -4.74 -36.36
C GLY A 75 6.14 -6.22 -36.61
N VAL A 76 6.17 -7.06 -35.55
CA VAL A 76 6.26 -8.52 -35.66
C VAL A 76 4.91 -9.12 -35.28
N GLU A 77 4.30 -9.89 -36.20
CA GLU A 77 2.90 -10.34 -36.06
C GLU A 77 2.68 -11.46 -35.03
N SER A 78 3.75 -12.13 -34.58
CA SER A 78 3.70 -13.04 -33.42
C SER A 78 5.11 -13.29 -32.83
N ALA A 79 5.18 -13.39 -31.51
CA ALA A 79 6.33 -13.95 -30.80
C ALA A 79 5.93 -15.29 -30.17
N THR A 80 6.85 -16.24 -30.12
CA THR A 80 6.61 -17.58 -29.62
C THR A 80 7.61 -17.89 -28.52
N LEU A 81 7.13 -18.08 -27.28
CA LEU A 81 7.94 -18.65 -26.20
C LEU A 81 7.95 -20.17 -26.36
N MET A 82 9.10 -20.74 -26.65
CA MET A 82 9.23 -22.20 -26.67
C MET A 82 9.89 -22.66 -25.37
N VAL A 83 9.08 -23.20 -24.46
CA VAL A 83 9.52 -23.76 -23.18
C VAL A 83 9.67 -25.27 -23.34
N ASP A 84 10.90 -25.78 -23.24
CA ASP A 84 11.17 -27.22 -23.36
C ASP A 84 10.83 -27.97 -22.06
N GLN A 85 11.31 -27.47 -20.92
CA GLN A 85 10.96 -27.97 -19.60
C GLN A 85 11.11 -26.88 -18.55
N LEU A 86 10.17 -26.81 -17.60
CA LEU A 86 10.34 -26.08 -16.35
C LEU A 86 10.86 -27.08 -15.31
N LYS A 87 12.05 -26.81 -14.76
CA LYS A 87 12.59 -27.63 -13.67
C LYS A 87 12.47 -26.88 -12.36
N VAL A 88 11.94 -27.60 -11.39
CA VAL A 88 11.60 -27.11 -10.07
C VAL A 88 12.33 -28.01 -9.09
N TRP A 89 13.17 -27.44 -8.23
CA TRP A 89 13.98 -28.20 -7.28
C TRP A 89 13.72 -27.73 -5.86
N ALA A 90 13.31 -28.67 -5.00
CA ALA A 90 13.41 -28.50 -3.56
C ALA A 90 14.84 -28.85 -3.14
N CYS A 91 15.58 -27.88 -2.59
CA CYS A 91 16.90 -28.16 -2.02
C CYS A 91 16.70 -28.93 -0.71
N ASP A 92 17.23 -30.16 -0.61
CA ASP A 92 17.16 -30.98 0.61
C ASP A 92 18.22 -30.50 1.60
N PRO A 93 17.84 -29.87 2.73
CA PRO A 93 18.78 -29.28 3.68
C PRO A 93 19.64 -30.31 4.41
N SER A 94 19.33 -31.61 4.28
CA SER A 94 20.15 -32.70 4.80
C SER A 94 21.32 -33.09 3.88
N VAL A 95 21.32 -32.58 2.63
CA VAL A 95 22.32 -32.87 1.60
C VAL A 95 23.26 -31.68 1.36
N GLU A 96 22.72 -30.46 1.23
CA GLU A 96 23.49 -29.21 1.16
C GLU A 96 22.86 -28.15 2.07
N SER A 97 23.67 -27.45 2.86
CA SER A 97 23.14 -26.59 3.94
C SER A 97 22.55 -25.25 3.48
N ARG A 98 22.67 -24.91 2.20
CA ARG A 98 22.25 -23.62 1.61
C ARG A 98 21.85 -23.79 0.15
N VAL A 99 20.83 -23.06 -0.28
CA VAL A 99 20.26 -23.09 -1.65
C VAL A 99 21.29 -22.72 -2.73
N ASP A 100 22.21 -21.79 -2.44
CA ASP A 100 23.26 -21.37 -3.36
C ASP A 100 24.26 -22.48 -3.76
N ALA A 101 24.36 -23.55 -2.98
CA ALA A 101 25.24 -24.69 -3.23
C ALA A 101 24.58 -25.82 -4.04
N CYS A 102 23.24 -25.78 -4.21
CA CYS A 102 22.46 -26.81 -4.90
C CYS A 102 22.61 -26.76 -6.45
N ALA A 103 23.19 -25.70 -7.02
CA ALA A 103 23.24 -25.46 -8.47
C ALA A 103 24.50 -26.02 -9.15
N SER A 104 24.34 -26.87 -10.17
CA SER A 104 25.39 -27.02 -11.19
C SER A 104 24.81 -27.06 -12.61
N GLY A 105 25.03 -25.98 -13.36
CA GLY A 105 24.69 -25.88 -14.78
C GLY A 105 24.97 -24.54 -15.49
N GLU A 106 26.11 -23.89 -15.22
CA GLU A 106 26.76 -22.86 -16.07
C GLU A 106 26.14 -21.44 -16.26
N LYS A 107 26.50 -20.52 -15.35
CA LYS A 107 26.88 -19.08 -15.52
C LYS A 107 26.58 -18.41 -16.91
N THR A 108 25.90 -17.23 -16.96
CA THR A 108 26.53 -15.87 -17.18
C THR A 108 25.60 -14.65 -17.48
N ARG A 109 25.42 -13.80 -16.43
CA ARG A 109 25.10 -12.33 -16.34
C ARG A 109 23.67 -11.79 -16.07
N ILE A 110 23.41 -11.62 -14.77
CA ILE A 110 22.49 -10.66 -14.10
C ILE A 110 22.67 -9.19 -14.56
N SER A 111 21.58 -8.40 -14.59
CA SER A 111 21.66 -6.95 -14.80
C SER A 111 21.51 -6.05 -13.57
N LYS A 112 22.15 -4.90 -13.66
CA LYS A 112 22.39 -3.93 -12.58
C LYS A 112 21.20 -3.04 -12.16
N LEU A 113 20.09 -2.97 -12.90
CA LEU A 113 18.99 -2.00 -12.62
C LEU A 113 17.87 -2.58 -11.74
N ALA A 114 17.50 -3.85 -11.90
CA ALA A 114 16.63 -4.55 -10.95
C ALA A 114 17.34 -4.83 -9.61
N SER A 115 18.68 -4.94 -9.65
CA SER A 115 19.54 -5.05 -8.48
C SER A 115 19.72 -3.71 -7.72
N ASN A 116 19.26 -2.58 -8.25
CA ASN A 116 19.45 -1.26 -7.62
C ASN A 116 18.22 -0.78 -6.82
N ARG A 117 17.12 -1.55 -6.81
CA ARG A 117 15.95 -1.34 -5.93
C ARG A 117 15.73 -2.56 -5.03
N ILE A 118 16.82 -3.13 -4.55
CA ILE A 118 16.81 -3.75 -3.23
C ILE A 118 16.59 -2.57 -2.28
N GLU A 119 15.39 -2.41 -1.74
CA GLU A 119 15.25 -1.62 -0.52
C GLU A 119 16.13 -2.32 0.50
N SER A 120 17.29 -1.72 0.77
CA SER A 120 18.24 -2.30 1.69
C SER A 120 17.59 -2.31 3.05
N VAL A 121 17.25 -3.50 3.55
CA VAL A 121 16.96 -3.72 4.97
C VAL A 121 18.13 -3.11 5.75
N GLY A 122 17.81 -2.09 6.55
CA GLY A 122 18.81 -1.25 7.21
C GLY A 122 18.19 -0.52 8.38
N ASP A 123 19.01 0.28 9.07
CA ASP A 123 18.52 1.08 10.19
C ASP A 123 17.50 2.11 9.69
N VAL A 124 16.25 1.98 10.14
CA VAL A 124 15.17 2.94 9.93
C VAL A 124 14.78 3.57 11.27
N PHE A 125 14.28 4.80 11.20
CA PHE A 125 13.79 5.55 12.35
C PHE A 125 12.33 5.92 12.14
N THR A 126 11.49 5.58 13.11
CA THR A 126 10.13 6.13 13.21
C THR A 126 10.16 7.25 14.23
N ASP A 127 10.15 8.48 13.75
CA ASP A 127 10.19 9.67 14.59
C ASP A 127 8.86 9.84 15.35
N LEU A 128 8.92 10.05 16.67
CA LEU A 128 7.76 10.34 17.52
C LEU A 128 7.71 11.84 17.86
N TYR A 129 8.88 12.43 18.16
CA TYR A 129 9.05 13.86 18.40
C TYR A 129 10.42 14.32 17.89
N VAL A 130 10.41 15.28 16.95
CA VAL A 130 11.61 15.92 16.38
C VAL A 130 11.42 17.44 16.28
N GLY A 131 10.81 18.02 17.32
CA GLY A 131 10.55 19.46 17.38
C GLY A 131 9.29 19.91 16.63
N GLY A 132 8.29 19.04 16.44
CA GLY A 132 7.00 19.39 15.82
C GLY A 132 6.78 18.83 14.42
N TYR A 133 5.51 18.67 14.03
CA TYR A 133 5.09 18.31 12.68
C TYR A 133 4.59 19.56 11.96
N TYR A 134 5.07 19.78 10.73
CA TYR A 134 4.87 21.00 9.98
C TYR A 134 4.39 20.71 8.57
N ASP A 135 3.50 21.55 8.07
CA ASP A 135 3.14 21.59 6.67
C ASP A 135 4.34 22.11 5.86
N LEU A 136 4.86 21.30 4.93
CA LEU A 136 6.07 21.60 4.19
C LEU A 136 5.90 22.78 3.22
N ALA A 137 4.67 23.04 2.74
CA ALA A 137 4.40 24.10 1.78
C ALA A 137 4.26 25.48 2.44
N THR A 138 3.63 25.52 3.61
CA THR A 138 3.28 26.75 4.34
C THR A 138 4.18 27.03 5.54
N GLY A 139 4.88 26.02 6.05
CA GLY A 139 5.65 26.09 7.29
C GLY A 139 4.78 26.20 8.55
N ALA A 140 3.46 26.00 8.44
CA ALA A 140 2.56 26.02 9.59
C ALA A 140 2.75 24.78 10.45
N LYS A 141 2.78 24.96 11.78
CA LYS A 141 2.82 23.83 12.72
C LYS A 141 1.47 23.13 12.73
N LEU A 142 1.47 21.84 12.41
CA LEU A 142 0.29 20.99 12.36
C LEU A 142 0.08 20.25 13.70
N ALA A 143 1.15 19.75 14.31
CA ALA A 143 1.11 19.06 15.60
C ALA A 143 2.45 19.16 16.36
N ASP A 144 2.46 18.81 17.64
CA ASP A 144 3.69 18.70 18.45
C ASP A 144 4.45 17.39 18.17
N LEU A 145 3.71 16.30 17.97
CA LEU A 145 4.25 14.96 17.69
C LEU A 145 4.16 14.65 16.20
N GLN A 146 5.00 13.72 15.73
CA GLN A 146 4.89 13.22 14.38
C GLN A 146 3.66 12.32 14.25
N PRO A 147 2.94 12.37 13.12
CA PRO A 147 2.01 11.30 12.79
C PRO A 147 2.75 9.99 12.54
N LEU A 148 2.09 8.87 12.83
CA LEU A 148 2.55 7.57 12.35
C LEU A 148 1.90 7.28 11.00
N THR A 149 2.75 6.96 10.02
CA THR A 149 2.34 6.56 8.67
C THR A 149 2.82 5.14 8.40
N TRP A 150 2.04 4.37 7.67
CA TRP A 150 2.33 2.99 7.30
C TRP A 150 1.99 2.78 5.81
N HIS A 151 2.79 1.99 5.08
CA HIS A 151 2.56 1.58 3.68
C HIS A 151 2.33 2.67 2.62
N TYR A 152 2.91 3.86 2.78
CA TYR A 152 2.77 4.97 1.82
C TYR A 152 1.31 5.42 1.57
N ASP A 153 0.32 4.89 2.31
CA ASP A 153 -1.05 5.41 2.27
C ASP A 153 -1.17 6.62 3.20
N ASN A 154 -1.26 7.80 2.61
CA ASN A 154 -1.40 9.06 3.34
C ASN A 154 -2.82 9.28 3.89
N ALA A 155 -3.70 8.26 3.83
CA ALA A 155 -5.13 8.45 3.95
C ALA A 155 -5.62 8.66 5.39
N ASP A 156 -4.92 8.15 6.41
CA ASP A 156 -5.23 8.43 7.82
C ASP A 156 -4.01 8.27 8.76
N PRO A 157 -3.06 9.23 8.74
CA PRO A 157 -1.92 9.20 9.66
C PRO A 157 -2.41 9.12 11.12
N GLN A 158 -1.96 8.10 11.84
CA GLN A 158 -2.34 7.90 13.23
C GLN A 158 -1.71 8.98 14.10
N GLN A 159 -2.55 9.79 14.75
CA GLN A 159 -2.08 10.88 15.59
C GLN A 159 -1.56 10.36 16.92
N LEU A 160 -0.30 10.68 17.21
CA LEU A 160 0.25 10.49 18.54
C LEU A 160 -0.31 11.55 19.50
N THR A 161 -0.55 11.14 20.75
CA THR A 161 -1.04 12.03 21.81
C THR A 161 -0.03 12.12 22.94
N LEU A 162 0.38 13.34 23.28
CA LEU A 162 1.21 13.61 24.45
C LEU A 162 0.33 13.79 25.69
N THR A 163 0.46 12.89 26.67
CA THR A 163 -0.39 12.86 27.87
C THR A 163 0.43 12.97 29.15
N PRO A 164 0.62 14.18 29.70
CA PRO A 164 1.21 14.35 31.03
C PRO A 164 0.20 14.03 32.14
N SER A 165 0.69 13.54 33.27
CA SER A 165 -0.10 13.49 34.50
C SER A 165 -0.35 14.90 35.02
N ILE A 166 -1.40 15.08 35.81
CA ILE A 166 -1.81 16.40 36.34
C ILE A 166 -0.69 17.11 37.13
N ALA A 167 0.24 16.33 37.70
CA ALA A 167 1.34 16.86 38.50
C ALA A 167 2.58 17.24 37.68
N LEU A 168 2.63 16.86 36.39
CA LEU A 168 3.74 17.11 35.50
C LEU A 168 3.50 18.36 34.66
N ASP A 169 4.42 19.30 34.73
CA ASP A 169 4.44 20.46 33.85
C ASP A 169 5.24 20.11 32.59
N VAL A 170 4.61 20.19 31.42
CA VAL A 170 5.22 19.87 30.12
C VAL A 170 4.93 21.00 29.14
N ASP A 171 5.98 21.58 28.58
CA ASP A 171 5.89 22.65 27.58
C ASP A 171 6.83 22.37 26.39
N THR A 172 6.59 23.06 25.28
CA THR A 172 7.51 23.08 24.12
C THR A 172 8.33 24.36 24.14
N VAL A 173 9.64 24.24 24.31
CA VAL A 173 10.54 25.39 24.43
C VAL A 173 11.49 25.45 23.25
N THR A 174 11.63 26.63 22.65
CA THR A 174 12.65 26.87 21.62
C THR A 174 13.98 27.20 22.28
N LEU A 175 15.00 26.39 22.03
CA LEU A 175 16.37 26.66 22.48
C LEU A 175 17.15 27.44 21.42
N GLU A 176 17.96 28.39 21.85
CA GLU A 176 18.88 29.10 20.94
C GLU A 176 19.97 28.15 20.43
N GLY A 177 20.19 28.12 19.11
CA GLY A 177 21.23 27.31 18.46
C GLY A 177 20.67 26.20 17.56
N ALA A 178 21.42 25.11 17.42
CA ALA A 178 21.14 24.06 16.43
C ALA A 178 20.06 23.03 16.84
N ARG A 179 19.50 23.15 18.05
CA ARG A 179 18.60 22.14 18.65
C ARG A 179 17.11 22.38 18.36
N GLY A 180 16.70 23.60 17.99
CA GLY A 180 15.30 23.88 17.69
C GLY A 180 14.37 23.80 18.91
N MET A 181 13.19 23.20 18.74
CA MET A 181 12.19 23.04 19.81
C MET A 181 12.34 21.71 20.54
N VAL A 182 12.21 21.74 21.86
CA VAL A 182 12.34 20.57 22.74
C VAL A 182 11.13 20.45 23.68
N LEU A 183 10.88 19.24 24.19
CA LEU A 183 9.92 19.01 25.27
C LEU A 183 10.58 19.32 26.62
N ASP A 184 10.12 20.36 27.30
CA ASP A 184 10.55 20.76 28.63
C ASP A 184 9.65 20.08 29.67
N VAL A 185 10.23 19.25 30.53
CA VAL A 185 9.51 18.41 31.49
C VAL A 185 9.95 18.74 32.91
N ASN A 186 9.02 19.25 33.71
CA ASN A 186 9.28 19.69 35.07
C ASN A 186 8.33 19.02 36.07
N ASN A 187 8.88 18.15 36.92
CA ASN A 187 8.19 17.60 38.07
C ASN A 187 8.68 18.27 39.34
N THR A 188 7.77 18.87 40.13
CA THR A 188 8.16 19.54 41.37
C THR A 188 8.27 18.57 42.55
N LEU A 189 7.41 17.55 42.63
CA LEU A 189 7.37 16.59 43.74
C LEU A 189 6.48 15.38 43.43
N GLY A 190 6.69 14.27 44.15
CA GLY A 190 5.87 13.07 44.02
C GLY A 190 6.12 12.32 42.71
N THR A 191 5.24 11.38 42.40
CA THR A 191 5.31 10.57 41.17
C THR A 191 4.47 11.19 40.07
N ALA A 192 5.07 11.38 38.90
CA ALA A 192 4.41 11.94 37.73
C ALA A 192 4.79 11.17 36.46
N THR A 193 3.92 11.15 35.47
CA THR A 193 4.11 10.38 34.23
C THR A 193 3.88 11.25 33.00
N LEU A 194 4.56 10.93 31.90
CA LEU A 194 4.34 11.46 30.57
C LEU A 194 4.24 10.30 29.60
N ASP A 195 3.15 10.23 28.84
CA ASP A 195 2.95 9.19 27.82
C ASP A 195 2.92 9.80 26.42
N ILE A 196 3.55 9.12 25.46
CA ILE A 196 3.33 9.31 24.03
C ILE A 196 2.46 8.14 23.57
N SER A 197 1.16 8.39 23.53
CA SER A 197 0.13 7.39 23.26
C SER A 197 -0.22 7.31 21.78
N THR A 198 -0.68 6.13 21.38
CA THR A 198 -1.15 5.82 20.03
C THR A 198 -2.38 4.91 20.13
N ASP A 199 -3.16 4.84 19.06
CA ASP A 199 -4.05 3.71 18.82
C ASP A 199 -3.25 2.39 18.89
N SER A 200 -3.93 1.30 19.27
CA SER A 200 -3.29 -0.02 19.38
C SER A 200 -2.49 -0.32 18.12
N SER A 201 -1.19 -0.47 18.30
CA SER A 201 -0.20 -0.69 17.25
C SER A 201 0.65 -1.90 17.59
N GLU A 202 1.31 -2.44 16.59
CA GLU A 202 2.30 -3.48 16.72
C GLU A 202 3.69 -2.92 16.41
N LEU A 203 4.68 -3.34 17.17
CA LEU A 203 6.07 -2.95 16.94
C LEU A 203 6.81 -4.04 16.18
N ILE A 204 7.46 -3.64 15.08
CA ILE A 204 8.11 -4.53 14.12
C ILE A 204 9.56 -4.14 13.84
N GLY A 205 10.27 -5.04 13.19
CA GLY A 205 11.65 -4.87 12.78
C GLY A 205 12.63 -5.42 13.82
N LYS A 206 13.84 -5.70 13.35
CA LYS A 206 14.90 -6.28 14.18
C LYS A 206 15.63 -5.21 15.00
N ASP A 207 16.22 -5.60 16.13
CA ASP A 207 17.00 -4.72 17.01
C ASP A 207 16.23 -3.46 17.44
N LEU A 208 14.91 -3.61 17.58
CA LEU A 208 13.99 -2.52 17.92
C LEU A 208 14.37 -1.84 19.24
N ALA A 209 14.38 -0.50 19.24
CA ALA A 209 14.71 0.30 20.40
C ALA A 209 14.04 1.67 20.40
N LEU A 210 13.70 2.16 21.58
CA LEU A 210 13.37 3.56 21.82
C LEU A 210 14.66 4.36 21.97
N VAL A 211 14.80 5.40 21.16
CA VAL A 211 15.95 6.32 21.14
C VAL A 211 15.45 7.72 21.45
N PHE A 212 16.13 8.43 22.34
CA PHE A 212 15.79 9.82 22.66
C PHE A 212 17.03 10.58 23.13
N ASP A 213 17.04 11.88 22.85
CA ASP A 213 18.00 12.80 23.43
C ASP A 213 17.44 13.37 24.72
N LEU A 214 18.31 13.48 25.73
CA LEU A 214 17.95 13.96 27.06
C LEU A 214 18.96 14.99 27.55
N TYR A 215 18.44 16.08 28.10
CA TYR A 215 19.17 17.04 28.91
C TYR A 215 18.62 17.00 30.34
N ILE A 216 19.50 16.94 31.33
CA ILE A 216 19.13 16.94 32.75
C ILE A 216 19.66 18.21 33.40
N ASP A 217 18.77 19.05 33.92
CA ASP A 217 19.15 20.22 34.70
C ASP A 217 19.52 19.78 36.12
N SER A 218 20.82 19.73 36.39
CA SER A 218 21.32 19.23 37.68
C SER A 218 20.99 20.15 38.85
N ALA A 219 20.75 21.45 38.60
CA ALA A 219 20.43 22.41 39.63
C ALA A 219 18.99 22.26 40.14
N ASN A 220 18.09 21.80 39.26
CA ASN A 220 16.66 21.64 39.55
C ASN A 220 16.20 20.17 39.63
N THR A 221 17.14 19.21 39.63
CA THR A 221 16.85 17.78 39.75
C THR A 221 17.39 17.18 41.04
N ALA A 222 16.49 16.73 41.91
CA ALA A 222 16.81 16.02 43.15
C ALA A 222 16.39 14.54 43.13
N ALA A 223 15.60 14.12 42.15
CA ALA A 223 15.32 12.71 41.87
C ALA A 223 16.62 11.91 41.72
N THR A 224 16.59 10.64 42.11
CA THR A 224 17.74 9.73 42.00
C THR A 224 17.65 8.84 40.76
N ALA A 225 16.43 8.56 40.29
CA ALA A 225 16.16 7.78 39.09
C ALA A 225 14.86 8.26 38.43
N PHE A 226 14.64 7.78 37.21
CA PHE A 226 13.35 7.84 36.51
C PHE A 226 13.20 6.58 35.66
N SER A 227 11.98 6.20 35.31
CA SER A 227 11.72 5.05 34.45
C SER A 227 11.31 5.48 33.06
N VAL A 228 11.79 4.77 32.04
CA VAL A 228 11.32 4.91 30.66
C VAL A 228 10.82 3.56 30.17
N GLY A 229 9.65 3.55 29.54
CA GLY A 229 8.94 2.33 29.20
C GLY A 229 8.02 2.44 28.01
N MET A 230 7.25 1.37 27.80
CA MET A 230 6.14 1.26 26.85
C MET A 230 4.97 0.56 27.53
N ARG A 231 3.75 0.78 27.01
CA ARG A 231 2.53 0.16 27.54
C ARG A 231 1.74 -0.49 26.42
N SER A 232 1.22 -1.69 26.66
CA SER A 232 0.17 -2.28 25.82
C SER A 232 -1.21 -1.84 26.25
N ASN A 233 -1.38 -1.58 27.55
CA ASN A 233 -2.58 -0.96 28.11
C ASN A 233 -2.27 -0.45 29.53
N SER A 234 -3.28 0.03 30.25
CA SER A 234 -3.13 0.53 31.62
C SER A 234 -2.59 -0.48 32.64
N THR A 235 -2.61 -1.78 32.31
CA THR A 235 -2.19 -2.87 33.20
C THR A 235 -1.04 -3.71 32.67
N HIS A 236 -0.58 -3.49 31.42
CA HIS A 236 0.48 -4.28 30.79
C HIS A 236 1.53 -3.37 30.16
N GLY A 237 2.79 -3.67 30.38
CA GLY A 237 3.89 -2.89 29.85
C GLY A 237 5.24 -3.28 30.40
N ALA A 238 6.23 -2.46 30.09
CA ALA A 238 7.60 -2.66 30.51
C ALA A 238 8.26 -1.32 30.74
N GLN A 239 9.17 -1.24 31.71
CA GLN A 239 9.93 -0.03 31.96
C GLN A 239 11.32 -0.34 32.50
N VAL A 240 12.29 0.45 32.08
CA VAL A 240 13.67 0.41 32.57
C VAL A 240 13.89 1.62 33.47
N GLU A 241 14.33 1.37 34.70
CA GLU A 241 14.75 2.41 35.63
C GLU A 241 16.17 2.88 35.29
N LEU A 242 16.33 4.20 35.11
CA LEU A 242 17.58 4.86 34.79
C LEU A 242 18.06 5.68 36.00
N GLU A 243 19.18 5.23 36.58
CA GLU A 243 19.84 5.88 37.72
C GLU A 243 20.55 7.16 37.28
N LEU A 244 20.04 8.32 37.74
CA LEU A 244 20.56 9.64 37.37
C LEU A 244 22.01 9.87 37.82
N ALA A 245 22.51 9.10 38.79
CA ALA A 245 23.90 9.19 39.25
C ALA A 245 24.91 8.78 38.17
N GLY A 246 24.51 7.91 37.22
CA GLY A 246 25.36 7.45 36.12
C GLY A 246 25.18 8.22 34.81
N MET A 247 24.27 9.20 34.78
CA MET A 247 23.86 9.88 33.56
C MET A 247 24.57 11.21 33.35
N VAL A 248 24.67 11.61 32.09
CA VAL A 248 25.23 12.90 31.68
C VAL A 248 24.26 14.02 32.06
N ARG A 249 24.75 15.09 32.70
CA ARG A 249 23.96 16.23 33.19
C ARG A 249 24.47 17.55 32.62
N ASP A 250 23.59 18.54 32.56
CA ASP A 250 23.84 19.89 32.06
C ASP A 250 24.40 19.93 30.62
N THR A 251 24.16 18.85 29.86
CA THR A 251 24.42 18.73 28.42
C THR A 251 23.56 17.61 27.85
N TRP A 252 23.31 17.67 26.55
CA TRP A 252 22.56 16.65 25.82
C TRP A 252 23.35 15.35 25.69
N ALA A 253 22.64 14.23 25.86
CA ALA A 253 23.13 12.90 25.54
C ALA A 253 22.00 12.04 24.95
N THR A 254 22.35 11.14 24.03
CA THR A 254 21.41 10.20 23.42
C THR A 254 21.36 8.92 24.23
N TYR A 255 20.15 8.44 24.51
CA TYR A 255 19.89 7.19 25.21
C TYR A 255 19.11 6.24 24.29
N ARG A 256 19.38 4.95 24.43
CA ARG A 256 18.76 3.87 23.65
C ARG A 256 18.31 2.79 24.62
N ILE A 257 17.04 2.41 24.55
CA ILE A 257 16.43 1.34 25.33
C ILE A 257 15.89 0.30 24.35
N SER A 258 16.51 -0.87 24.27
CA SER A 258 16.01 -1.93 23.37
C SER A 258 14.74 -2.56 23.93
N THR A 259 13.94 -3.15 23.04
CA THR A 259 12.79 -3.95 23.46
C THR A 259 13.19 -5.13 24.34
N ASP A 260 14.37 -5.72 24.16
CA ASP A 260 14.86 -6.80 25.04
C ASP A 260 15.04 -6.29 26.48
N GLN A 261 15.57 -5.08 26.66
CA GLN A 261 15.68 -4.46 27.98
C GLN A 261 14.31 -4.20 28.59
N LEU A 262 13.33 -3.78 27.78
CA LEU A 262 11.96 -3.58 28.22
C LEU A 262 11.31 -4.91 28.61
N LEU A 263 11.32 -5.91 27.73
CA LEU A 263 10.71 -7.23 27.96
C LEU A 263 11.31 -7.95 29.18
N ALA A 264 12.59 -7.73 29.48
CA ALA A 264 13.23 -8.23 30.69
C ALA A 264 12.78 -7.51 31.98
N ASN A 265 12.16 -6.34 31.88
CA ASN A 265 11.70 -5.51 33.00
C ASN A 265 10.19 -5.17 32.87
N PRO A 266 9.32 -6.19 32.97
CA PRO A 266 7.87 -5.98 32.91
C PRO A 266 7.39 -5.16 34.11
N ILE A 267 6.37 -4.33 33.91
CA ILE A 267 5.68 -3.70 35.04
C ILE A 267 5.02 -4.77 35.92
N SER A 268 4.82 -4.48 37.19
CA SER A 268 4.21 -5.41 38.15
C SER A 268 2.85 -4.91 38.64
N ILE A 269 1.83 -5.74 38.54
CA ILE A 269 0.49 -5.46 39.07
C ILE A 269 0.21 -6.41 40.22
N ASN A 270 -0.01 -5.87 41.42
CA ASN A 270 -0.21 -6.65 42.65
C ASN A 270 0.92 -7.66 42.96
N GLY A 271 2.15 -7.36 42.51
CA GLY A 271 3.32 -8.22 42.69
C GLY A 271 3.52 -9.29 41.62
N GLU A 272 2.63 -9.37 40.62
CA GLU A 272 2.76 -10.28 39.48
C GLU A 272 3.25 -9.51 38.24
N PRO A 273 4.17 -10.07 37.44
CA PRO A 273 4.61 -9.48 36.18
C PRO A 273 3.45 -9.35 35.18
N ALA A 274 3.31 -8.17 34.57
CA ALA A 274 2.36 -7.88 33.51
C ALA A 274 3.11 -7.36 32.28
N PRO A 275 3.67 -8.27 31.46
CA PRO A 275 4.63 -7.92 30.42
C PRO A 275 4.02 -7.08 29.29
N LEU A 276 4.90 -6.35 28.61
CA LEU A 276 4.59 -5.67 27.36
C LEU A 276 4.25 -6.69 26.27
N ASP A 277 3.10 -6.51 25.63
CA ASP A 277 2.74 -7.17 24.39
C ASP A 277 3.04 -6.23 23.21
N LEU A 278 4.06 -6.59 22.43
CA LEU A 278 4.49 -5.83 21.26
C LEU A 278 3.44 -5.81 20.14
N ARG A 279 2.42 -6.69 20.15
CA ARG A 279 1.34 -6.73 19.15
C ARG A 279 0.24 -5.69 19.40
N GLN A 280 0.22 -5.08 20.58
CA GLN A 280 -0.86 -4.20 21.03
C GLN A 280 -0.34 -3.04 21.89
N VAL A 281 0.70 -2.36 21.43
CA VAL A 281 1.27 -1.18 22.08
C VAL A 281 0.35 0.03 21.91
N THR A 282 0.02 0.67 23.04
CA THR A 282 -0.84 1.87 23.12
C THR A 282 -0.09 3.08 23.70
N SER A 283 1.10 2.88 24.29
CA SER A 283 2.04 3.95 24.63
C SER A 283 3.44 3.57 24.14
N LEU A 284 3.96 4.33 23.18
CA LEU A 284 5.27 4.11 22.55
C LEU A 284 6.42 4.65 23.40
N MET A 285 6.10 5.55 24.34
CA MET A 285 7.01 5.99 25.38
C MET A 285 6.21 6.37 26.62
N THR A 286 6.58 5.81 27.76
CA THR A 286 6.17 6.27 29.10
C THR A 286 7.40 6.76 29.83
N LEU A 287 7.37 7.97 30.37
CA LEU A 287 8.37 8.52 31.28
C LEU A 287 7.73 8.64 32.65
N GLU A 288 8.30 8.00 33.66
CA GLU A 288 7.85 8.08 35.06
C GLU A 288 8.95 8.66 35.94
N ILE A 289 8.64 9.75 36.65
CA ILE A 289 9.59 10.48 37.49
C ILE A 289 9.08 10.41 38.93
N GLU A 290 9.94 9.98 39.86
CA GLU A 290 9.68 10.06 41.30
C GLU A 290 10.56 11.15 41.95
N GLY A 291 9.92 12.16 42.54
CA GLY A 291 10.59 13.30 43.15
C GLY A 291 10.81 14.46 42.18
N SER A 292 11.55 15.47 42.60
CA SER A 292 11.71 16.70 41.79
C SER A 292 12.74 16.50 40.68
N ALA A 293 12.35 16.76 39.43
CA ALA A 293 13.25 16.69 38.27
C ALA A 293 12.88 17.73 37.22
N HIS A 294 13.90 18.30 36.59
CA HIS A 294 13.74 19.18 35.43
C HIS A 294 14.62 18.65 34.30
N MET A 295 13.98 18.24 33.21
CA MET A 295 14.59 17.50 32.11
C MET A 295 14.04 18.00 30.78
N GLN A 296 14.83 17.91 29.72
CA GLN A 296 14.37 18.24 28.37
C GLN A 296 14.59 17.04 27.46
N LEU A 297 13.60 16.75 26.61
CA LEU A 297 13.64 15.66 25.64
C LEU A 297 13.56 16.20 24.20
N ASP A 298 14.28 15.53 23.31
CA ASP A 298 14.31 15.81 21.89
C ASP A 298 14.60 14.52 21.12
N ASN A 299 14.38 14.49 19.81
CA ASN A 299 14.66 13.35 18.94
C ASN A 299 14.15 12.02 19.52
N ILE A 300 12.90 11.98 19.97
CA ILE A 300 12.27 10.75 20.46
C ILE A 300 11.84 9.93 19.24
N ARG A 301 12.40 8.72 19.09
CA ARG A 301 12.28 7.89 17.89
C ARG A 301 12.26 6.42 18.27
N LEU A 302 11.62 5.59 17.46
CA LEU A 302 11.90 4.16 17.42
C LEU A 302 12.96 3.91 16.35
N SER A 303 13.89 3.00 16.65
CA SER A 303 14.94 2.56 15.73
C SER A 303 14.84 1.05 15.60
N CYS A 304 14.88 0.55 14.36
CA CYS A 304 14.86 -0.86 14.06
C CYS A 304 15.54 -1.10 12.71
N ILE A 305 15.87 -2.35 12.44
CA ILE A 305 16.29 -2.81 11.13
C ILE A 305 15.04 -3.30 10.41
N ASN A 306 14.59 -2.54 9.41
CA ASN A 306 13.44 -2.85 8.57
C ASN A 306 13.58 -2.15 7.20
N SER A 307 12.64 -2.38 6.27
CA SER A 307 12.56 -1.65 4.99
C SER A 307 11.80 -0.32 5.12
N GLU A 308 10.75 -0.26 5.95
CA GLU A 308 9.81 0.89 5.95
C GLU A 308 9.72 1.63 7.29
N GLY A 309 9.53 0.93 8.41
CA GLY A 309 9.32 1.57 9.72
C GLY A 309 9.24 0.59 10.88
N CYS A 310 9.17 1.10 12.10
CA CYS A 310 9.22 0.27 13.32
C CYS A 310 7.85 0.01 13.96
N VAL A 311 6.78 0.52 13.34
CA VAL A 311 5.41 0.41 13.83
C VAL A 311 4.52 -0.02 12.66
N GLN A 312 3.64 -0.97 12.93
CA GLN A 312 2.50 -1.30 12.07
C GLN A 312 1.23 -1.21 12.89
N PHE A 313 0.09 -0.93 12.26
CA PHE A 313 -1.20 -1.04 12.93
C PHE A 313 -1.77 -2.43 12.65
N PRO A 314 -2.57 -3.03 13.56
CA PRO A 314 -3.28 -4.24 13.24
C PRO A 314 -4.04 -3.98 11.94
N LEU A 315 -3.96 -4.92 10.99
CA LEU A 315 -4.70 -4.87 9.73
C LEU A 315 -6.17 -4.62 10.05
N ARG A 316 -6.59 -3.36 10.02
CA ARG A 316 -7.99 -2.99 10.07
C ARG A 316 -8.52 -3.25 8.66
N LEU A 317 -9.81 -3.56 8.56
CA LEU A 317 -10.52 -3.27 7.31
C LEU A 317 -10.22 -1.80 7.03
N GLN A 318 -9.39 -1.50 6.02
CA GLN A 318 -8.96 -0.14 5.73
C GLN A 318 -10.22 0.72 5.66
N ALA A 319 -10.27 1.76 6.48
CA ALA A 319 -11.34 2.73 6.37
C ALA A 319 -11.11 3.45 5.04
N SER A 320 -11.99 3.18 4.08
CA SER A 320 -12.19 3.89 2.81
C SER A 320 -11.17 4.98 2.51
N VAL A 321 -10.09 4.63 1.82
CA VAL A 321 -9.42 5.62 0.98
C VAL A 321 -10.44 6.07 -0.07
N PRO A 322 -10.68 7.38 -0.25
CA PRO A 322 -11.70 7.84 -1.16
C PRO A 322 -11.43 7.36 -2.59
N LYS A 323 -12.44 6.68 -3.15
CA LYS A 323 -12.88 6.76 -4.55
C LYS A 323 -11.82 6.47 -5.63
N ALA A 324 -12.01 5.36 -6.34
CA ALA A 324 -11.76 5.29 -7.80
C ALA A 324 -12.73 6.18 -8.59
N ASP A 325 -12.82 7.45 -8.22
CA ASP A 325 -13.48 8.48 -8.99
C ASP A 325 -12.41 9.37 -9.60
N PRO A 326 -12.74 10.07 -10.70
CA PRO A 326 -11.86 11.09 -11.27
C PRO A 326 -11.33 12.03 -10.18
N ILE A 327 -10.01 12.17 -10.10
CA ILE A 327 -9.37 13.13 -9.20
C ILE A 327 -9.25 14.45 -9.95
N ARG A 328 -10.11 15.41 -9.60
CA ARG A 328 -10.20 16.71 -10.25
C ARG A 328 -9.19 17.70 -9.70
N TYR A 329 -8.48 18.36 -10.61
CA TYR A 329 -7.58 19.47 -10.37
C TYR A 329 -8.07 20.69 -11.15
N GLU A 330 -8.48 21.74 -10.43
CA GLU A 330 -8.79 23.02 -11.07
C GLU A 330 -7.51 23.65 -11.63
N ALA A 331 -7.57 24.14 -12.86
CA ALA A 331 -6.38 24.60 -13.57
C ALA A 331 -5.74 25.82 -12.89
N GLU A 332 -6.52 26.68 -12.22
CA GLU A 332 -6.01 27.82 -11.47
C GLU A 332 -5.26 27.44 -10.18
N ASN A 333 -5.34 26.19 -9.72
CA ASN A 333 -4.72 25.72 -8.47
C ASN A 333 -3.32 25.12 -8.68
N PHE A 334 -2.48 25.78 -9.48
CA PHE A 334 -1.09 25.37 -9.71
C PHE A 334 -0.18 25.70 -8.50
N ILE A 335 0.84 24.87 -8.27
CA ILE A 335 1.88 25.09 -7.24
C ILE A 335 3.06 25.92 -7.75
N ASP A 336 3.27 25.94 -9.08
CA ASP A 336 4.21 26.82 -9.77
C ASP A 336 3.69 27.12 -11.18
N SER A 337 4.02 28.29 -11.72
CA SER A 337 3.65 28.66 -13.09
C SER A 337 4.55 29.74 -13.69
N GLN A 338 4.52 29.84 -15.02
CA GLN A 338 5.12 30.94 -15.75
C GLN A 338 4.17 31.43 -16.85
N GLY A 339 3.93 32.75 -16.89
CA GLY A 339 3.28 33.45 -18.01
C GLY A 339 1.75 33.32 -18.10
N ALA A 340 1.17 32.27 -17.51
CA ALA A 340 -0.27 32.06 -17.45
C ALA A 340 -1.01 33.10 -16.59
N GLY A 341 -2.20 33.52 -17.04
CA GLY A 341 -3.16 34.30 -16.27
C GLY A 341 -4.40 33.48 -15.90
N VAL A 342 -5.28 34.08 -15.09
CA VAL A 342 -6.57 33.48 -14.72
C VAL A 342 -7.71 34.46 -14.97
N GLN A 343 -8.91 33.94 -15.26
CA GLN A 343 -10.13 34.73 -15.42
C GLN A 343 -11.35 33.95 -14.91
N ASP A 344 -12.46 34.65 -14.65
CA ASP A 344 -13.72 33.97 -14.28
C ASP A 344 -14.21 33.10 -15.43
N THR A 345 -14.64 31.87 -15.12
CA THR A 345 -15.17 30.93 -16.11
C THR A 345 -16.70 31.01 -16.18
N SER A 346 -17.25 30.82 -17.38
CA SER A 346 -18.69 30.58 -17.56
C SER A 346 -19.04 29.10 -17.74
N ASP A 347 -18.09 28.19 -17.50
CA ASP A 347 -18.33 26.75 -17.52
C ASP A 347 -19.25 26.30 -16.37
N GLU A 348 -19.73 25.07 -16.46
CA GLU A 348 -20.48 24.45 -15.36
C GLU A 348 -19.64 24.37 -14.08
N GLY A 349 -20.22 24.78 -12.95
CA GLY A 349 -19.54 24.89 -11.66
C GLY A 349 -19.01 26.29 -11.32
N GLY A 350 -18.81 27.16 -12.32
CA GLY A 350 -18.19 28.47 -12.11
C GLY A 350 -16.73 28.36 -11.65
N GLY A 351 -16.21 29.40 -10.98
CA GLY A 351 -14.80 29.45 -10.54
C GLY A 351 -13.94 30.30 -11.46
N GLN A 352 -12.65 29.96 -11.57
CA GLN A 352 -11.75 30.57 -12.53
C GLN A 352 -11.28 29.52 -13.55
N ASN A 353 -10.64 29.97 -14.62
CA ASN A 353 -9.92 29.12 -15.54
C ASN A 353 -8.57 29.76 -15.87
N VAL A 354 -7.62 28.96 -16.33
CA VAL A 354 -6.36 29.47 -16.89
C VAL A 354 -6.59 30.03 -18.28
N ALA A 355 -6.03 31.22 -18.54
CA ALA A 355 -6.15 31.98 -19.76
C ALA A 355 -4.90 32.84 -20.02
N PHE A 356 -4.87 33.55 -21.15
CA PHE A 356 -3.80 34.48 -21.53
C PHE A 356 -2.41 33.83 -21.65
N VAL A 357 -2.39 32.55 -22.04
CA VAL A 357 -1.16 31.77 -22.19
C VAL A 357 -0.47 32.05 -23.52
N SER A 358 0.84 31.84 -23.55
CA SER A 358 1.71 31.90 -24.72
C SER A 358 2.57 30.64 -24.83
N ALA A 359 3.13 30.39 -26.02
CA ALA A 359 4.09 29.32 -26.23
C ALA A 359 5.27 29.40 -25.23
N GLY A 360 5.52 28.31 -24.50
CA GLY A 360 6.55 28.19 -23.47
C GLY A 360 6.10 28.54 -22.05
N ASP A 361 4.85 28.99 -21.87
CA ASP A 361 4.24 29.11 -20.55
C ASP A 361 3.96 27.72 -19.96
N TYR A 362 3.90 27.62 -18.64
CA TYR A 362 3.66 26.34 -17.98
C TYR A 362 2.90 26.46 -16.66
N LEU A 363 2.33 25.33 -16.24
CA LEU A 363 1.67 25.10 -14.96
C LEU A 363 2.24 23.82 -14.34
N VAL A 364 2.43 23.82 -13.02
CA VAL A 364 2.91 22.66 -12.25
C VAL A 364 1.92 22.32 -11.15
N TYR A 365 1.68 21.03 -10.94
CA TYR A 365 0.79 20.48 -9.93
C TYR A 365 1.47 19.33 -9.18
N SER A 366 1.10 19.16 -7.91
CA SER A 366 1.32 17.91 -7.18
C SER A 366 0.08 17.06 -7.36
N ILE A 367 0.22 15.86 -7.94
CA ILE A 367 -0.88 14.92 -8.14
C ILE A 367 -0.63 13.63 -7.35
N GLU A 368 -1.69 12.93 -6.99
CA GLU A 368 -1.62 11.66 -6.27
C GLU A 368 -2.26 10.55 -7.11
N ALA A 369 -1.56 9.42 -7.24
CA ALA A 369 -2.09 8.19 -7.79
C ALA A 369 -2.37 7.22 -6.63
N PRO A 370 -3.63 6.83 -6.38
CA PRO A 370 -3.99 6.01 -5.21
C PRO A 370 -3.69 4.51 -5.39
N GLY A 371 -3.20 4.09 -6.56
CA GLY A 371 -2.92 2.68 -6.84
C GLY A 371 -2.15 2.48 -8.15
N ILE A 372 -1.73 1.25 -8.38
CA ILE A 372 -1.06 0.85 -9.62
C ILE A 372 -2.07 0.66 -10.75
N GLY A 373 -1.74 1.12 -11.96
CA GLY A 373 -2.47 0.77 -13.18
C GLY A 373 -2.45 1.85 -14.25
N PRO A 374 -3.16 1.61 -15.36
CA PRO A 374 -3.28 2.57 -16.44
C PRO A 374 -4.22 3.71 -16.04
N TYR A 375 -3.69 4.92 -15.98
CA TYR A 375 -4.44 6.16 -15.81
C TYR A 375 -4.62 6.86 -17.15
N SER A 376 -5.66 7.67 -17.26
CA SER A 376 -5.76 8.71 -18.31
C SER A 376 -6.08 10.05 -17.67
N ILE A 377 -5.97 11.13 -18.45
CA ILE A 377 -6.31 12.48 -17.99
C ILE A 377 -7.37 13.04 -18.92
N ASP A 378 -8.49 13.47 -18.33
CA ASP A 378 -9.46 14.32 -19.01
C ASP A 378 -9.10 15.79 -18.80
N TYR A 379 -9.22 16.60 -19.84
CA TYR A 379 -8.98 18.03 -19.82
C TYR A 379 -10.22 18.79 -20.25
N ARG A 380 -10.57 19.85 -19.54
CA ARG A 380 -11.62 20.77 -19.93
C ARG A 380 -11.02 22.02 -20.54
N VAL A 381 -11.20 22.18 -21.84
CA VAL A 381 -10.48 23.19 -22.64
C VAL A 381 -11.42 24.02 -23.51
N ALA A 382 -10.98 25.21 -23.89
CA ALA A 382 -11.69 26.10 -24.81
C ALA A 382 -10.71 26.86 -25.71
N SER A 383 -11.13 27.15 -26.94
CA SER A 383 -10.38 28.01 -27.87
C SER A 383 -11.33 28.67 -28.88
N ALA A 384 -11.16 29.96 -29.15
CA ALA A 384 -12.00 30.68 -30.12
C ALA A 384 -11.56 30.52 -31.59
N GLY A 385 -10.45 29.80 -31.85
CA GLY A 385 -9.93 29.59 -33.20
C GLY A 385 -9.09 28.32 -33.39
N GLY A 386 -8.98 27.48 -32.36
CA GLY A 386 -8.06 26.35 -32.28
C GLY A 386 -6.66 26.76 -31.81
N SER A 387 -5.88 25.80 -31.33
CA SER A 387 -4.51 25.98 -30.86
C SER A 387 -3.68 24.71 -31.10
N ASP A 388 -2.37 24.86 -31.31
CA ASP A 388 -1.43 23.71 -31.32
C ASP A 388 -1.31 23.06 -29.93
N GLY A 389 -1.87 23.67 -28.88
CA GLY A 389 -2.22 23.05 -27.61
C GLY A 389 -1.06 22.96 -26.62
N PHE A 390 -0.92 21.83 -25.92
CA PHE A 390 0.01 21.65 -24.80
C PHE A 390 0.57 20.23 -24.72
N THR A 391 1.69 20.08 -24.01
CA THR A 391 2.21 18.79 -23.56
C THR A 391 1.99 18.61 -22.07
N VAL A 392 1.81 17.38 -21.63
CA VAL A 392 1.75 17.00 -20.23
C VAL A 392 2.88 16.04 -19.92
N SER A 393 3.61 16.32 -18.84
CA SER A 393 4.65 15.43 -18.33
C SER A 393 4.44 15.11 -16.86
N ILE A 394 4.75 13.89 -16.47
CA ILE A 394 4.75 13.41 -15.08
C ILE A 394 6.21 13.09 -14.70
N ASP A 395 6.72 13.72 -13.64
CA ASP A 395 8.12 13.63 -13.19
C ASP A 395 9.17 13.85 -14.31
N GLY A 396 8.79 14.67 -15.30
CA GLY A 396 9.63 15.04 -16.44
C GLY A 396 9.54 14.11 -17.65
N GLU A 397 8.73 13.05 -17.60
CA GLU A 397 8.42 12.20 -18.76
C GLU A 397 7.13 12.67 -19.45
N GLU A 398 7.16 12.97 -20.75
CA GLU A 398 5.97 13.38 -21.53
C GLU A 398 5.02 12.18 -21.64
N VAL A 399 3.83 12.29 -21.02
CA VAL A 399 2.78 11.26 -21.04
C VAL A 399 1.69 11.57 -22.05
N ASP A 400 1.54 12.83 -22.45
CA ASP A 400 0.49 13.25 -23.37
C ASP A 400 0.82 14.54 -24.14
N ARG A 401 0.16 14.70 -25.29
CA ARG A 401 0.21 15.90 -26.12
C ARG A 401 -1.14 16.12 -26.77
N GLN A 402 -1.73 17.29 -26.50
CA GLN A 402 -3.07 17.63 -26.97
C GLN A 402 -3.03 18.82 -27.91
N THR A 403 -3.86 18.77 -28.95
CA THR A 403 -4.25 19.95 -29.75
C THR A 403 -5.64 20.39 -29.33
N VAL A 404 -5.85 21.69 -29.13
CA VAL A 404 -7.16 22.21 -28.71
C VAL A 404 -7.98 22.60 -29.94
N PRO A 405 -9.16 22.00 -30.18
CA PRO A 405 -9.99 22.36 -31.32
C PRO A 405 -10.62 23.75 -31.16
N ASP A 406 -11.03 24.36 -32.27
CA ASP A 406 -11.87 25.55 -32.24
C ASP A 406 -13.24 25.23 -31.63
N THR A 407 -13.46 25.71 -30.42
CA THR A 407 -14.76 25.62 -29.73
C THR A 407 -15.67 26.81 -30.05
N GLY A 408 -15.20 27.78 -30.83
CA GLY A 408 -15.98 28.92 -31.34
C GLY A 408 -16.09 30.11 -30.39
N ASP A 409 -15.68 29.97 -29.12
CA ASP A 409 -15.57 31.06 -28.14
C ASP A 409 -14.60 30.69 -27.00
N TRP A 410 -13.98 31.68 -26.36
CA TRP A 410 -13.04 31.52 -25.23
C TRP A 410 -13.66 30.85 -24.00
N GLN A 411 -14.98 30.88 -23.91
CA GLN A 411 -15.74 30.35 -22.78
C GLN A 411 -16.73 29.25 -23.23
N ASN A 412 -16.55 28.71 -24.45
CA ASN A 412 -17.24 27.51 -24.87
C ASN A 412 -16.32 26.30 -24.72
N TRP A 413 -16.73 25.34 -23.90
CA TRP A 413 -15.84 24.33 -23.36
C TRP A 413 -16.09 22.93 -23.94
N THR A 414 -15.02 22.17 -24.14
CA THR A 414 -15.06 20.77 -24.57
C THR A 414 -14.09 19.94 -23.74
N ASN A 415 -14.24 18.61 -23.79
CA ASN A 415 -13.35 17.68 -23.10
C ASN A 415 -12.39 17.04 -24.11
N LEU A 416 -11.14 16.89 -23.71
CA LEU A 416 -10.15 16.05 -24.36
C LEU A 416 -9.73 14.95 -23.38
N THR A 417 -9.27 13.82 -23.88
CA THR A 417 -8.80 12.69 -23.07
C THR A 417 -7.43 12.26 -23.57
N SER A 418 -6.50 12.02 -22.66
CA SER A 418 -5.16 11.51 -22.99
C SER A 418 -5.21 10.04 -23.43
N ALA A 419 -4.09 9.55 -23.98
CA ALA A 419 -3.85 8.11 -23.97
C ALA A 419 -3.65 7.61 -22.53
N GLU A 420 -3.79 6.30 -22.34
CA GLU A 420 -3.47 5.66 -21.06
C GLU A 420 -1.95 5.65 -20.80
N PHE A 421 -1.56 5.82 -19.55
CA PHE A 421 -0.19 5.71 -19.07
C PHE A 421 -0.17 5.06 -17.68
N GLU A 422 0.91 4.33 -17.36
CA GLU A 422 1.02 3.61 -16.10
C GLU A 422 1.51 4.51 -14.97
N LEU A 423 0.81 4.49 -13.83
CA LEU A 423 1.33 5.02 -12.57
C LEU A 423 1.32 3.92 -11.50
N ALA A 424 2.25 4.01 -10.56
CA ALA A 424 2.19 3.28 -9.29
C ALA A 424 1.60 4.18 -8.19
N LEU A 425 1.25 3.60 -7.03
CA LEU A 425 0.89 4.37 -5.84
C LEU A 425 1.97 5.43 -5.54
N GLY A 426 1.58 6.69 -5.38
CA GLY A 426 2.51 7.74 -4.99
C GLY A 426 2.10 9.16 -5.37
N VAL A 427 2.94 10.11 -4.99
CA VAL A 427 2.82 11.53 -5.32
C VAL A 427 3.75 11.87 -6.47
N TYR A 428 3.23 12.54 -7.49
CA TYR A 428 3.96 12.90 -8.70
C TYR A 428 3.90 14.40 -8.98
N THR A 429 4.88 14.88 -9.74
CA THR A 429 4.88 16.24 -10.29
C THR A 429 4.31 16.22 -11.69
N LEU A 430 3.10 16.76 -11.88
CA LEU A 430 2.52 16.97 -13.20
C LEU A 430 2.86 18.37 -13.70
N LYS A 431 3.35 18.49 -14.93
CA LYS A 431 3.59 19.76 -15.61
C LYS A 431 2.81 19.82 -16.92
N ILE A 432 2.06 20.89 -17.11
CA ILE A 432 1.45 21.27 -18.39
C ILE A 432 2.31 22.38 -19.01
N GLU A 433 2.80 22.17 -20.22
CA GLU A 433 3.59 23.17 -20.97
C GLU A 433 2.87 23.53 -22.27
N PHE A 434 2.58 24.82 -22.44
CA PHE A 434 1.83 25.33 -23.58
C PHE A 434 2.73 25.44 -24.81
N ILE A 435 2.35 24.75 -25.89
CA ILE A 435 3.06 24.77 -27.18
C ILE A 435 2.71 26.04 -27.96
N ASP A 436 1.49 26.55 -27.76
CA ASP A 436 0.94 27.71 -28.44
C ASP A 436 0.02 28.51 -27.51
N GLY A 437 -0.28 29.75 -27.89
CA GLY A 437 -1.31 30.55 -27.24
C GLY A 437 -2.72 30.10 -27.61
N ASP A 438 -3.66 31.02 -27.47
CA ASP A 438 -5.03 30.91 -27.98
C ASP A 438 -5.85 29.70 -27.46
N GLN A 439 -5.65 29.36 -26.19
CA GLN A 439 -6.39 28.32 -25.49
C GLN A 439 -6.63 28.68 -24.01
N ASN A 440 -7.67 28.09 -23.44
CA ASN A 440 -7.98 28.13 -22.02
C ASN A 440 -8.11 26.70 -21.48
N ILE A 441 -7.75 26.49 -20.21
CA ILE A 441 -7.96 25.23 -19.48
C ILE A 441 -8.73 25.56 -18.19
N ASN A 442 -9.82 24.84 -17.92
CA ASN A 442 -10.64 25.01 -16.72
C ASN A 442 -10.19 24.06 -15.62
N TRP A 443 -10.10 22.77 -15.94
CA TRP A 443 -9.67 21.72 -15.02
C TRP A 443 -9.10 20.56 -15.81
N PHE A 444 -8.38 19.68 -15.11
CA PHE A 444 -8.08 18.34 -15.57
C PHE A 444 -8.45 17.31 -14.50
N GLU A 445 -8.82 16.11 -14.92
CA GLU A 445 -9.23 15.00 -14.06
C GLU A 445 -8.34 13.80 -14.35
N LEU A 446 -7.64 13.31 -13.32
CA LEU A 446 -6.92 12.05 -13.39
C LEU A 446 -7.93 10.91 -13.27
N GLN A 447 -8.09 10.16 -14.34
CA GLN A 447 -9.02 9.03 -14.45
C GLN A 447 -8.28 7.74 -14.10
N PRO A 448 -8.60 7.08 -12.96
CA PRO A 448 -8.20 5.69 -12.76
C PRO A 448 -8.95 4.79 -13.77
N PRO A 449 -8.43 3.61 -14.09
CA PRO A 449 -9.09 2.74 -15.05
C PRO A 449 -10.44 2.26 -14.51
N ILE A 450 -11.45 2.13 -15.38
CA ILE A 450 -12.68 1.39 -15.02
C ILE A 450 -12.24 -0.04 -14.74
N THR A 451 -12.10 -0.37 -13.46
CA THR A 451 -11.65 -1.71 -13.11
C THR A 451 -12.76 -2.70 -13.43
N GLN A 452 -12.48 -3.58 -14.38
CA GLN A 452 -13.21 -4.83 -14.55
C GLN A 452 -12.35 -5.97 -14.04
N ILE A 453 -12.82 -6.65 -12.99
CA ILE A 453 -12.22 -7.90 -12.54
C ILE A 453 -13.00 -9.01 -13.22
N CYS A 454 -12.31 -9.83 -13.99
CA CYS A 454 -12.86 -11.02 -14.59
C CYS A 454 -12.42 -12.24 -13.79
N VAL A 455 -13.37 -13.11 -13.48
CA VAL A 455 -13.14 -14.42 -12.88
C VAL A 455 -13.79 -15.44 -13.80
N GLU A 456 -12.97 -16.19 -14.53
CA GLU A 456 -13.45 -17.37 -15.24
C GLU A 456 -13.80 -18.42 -14.18
N ALA A 457 -14.98 -19.03 -14.27
CA ALA A 457 -15.48 -19.86 -13.16
C ALA A 457 -14.70 -21.18 -13.02
N GLU A 458 -14.05 -21.63 -14.09
CA GLU A 458 -13.14 -22.77 -14.09
C GLU A 458 -11.80 -22.49 -13.38
N ASP A 459 -11.44 -21.22 -13.19
CA ASP A 459 -10.18 -20.76 -12.58
C ASP A 459 -10.32 -20.52 -11.07
N PHE A 460 -10.84 -21.52 -10.35
CA PHE A 460 -11.01 -21.46 -8.89
C PHE A 460 -9.75 -21.84 -8.10
N ASP A 461 -9.59 -21.27 -6.90
CA ASP A 461 -8.50 -21.59 -5.97
C ASP A 461 -8.79 -22.83 -5.13
N ASP A 462 -10.03 -22.95 -4.66
CA ASP A 462 -10.51 -24.10 -3.90
C ASP A 462 -11.98 -24.39 -4.25
N GLN A 463 -12.36 -25.66 -4.15
CA GLN A 463 -13.74 -26.09 -4.35
C GLN A 463 -14.05 -27.40 -3.62
N SER A 464 -15.34 -27.62 -3.37
CA SER A 464 -15.85 -28.94 -2.98
C SER A 464 -17.09 -29.29 -3.80
N GLY A 465 -17.06 -30.46 -4.44
CA GLY A 465 -18.21 -31.09 -5.10
C GLY A 465 -18.47 -30.65 -6.55
N ILE A 466 -17.64 -29.76 -7.09
CA ILE A 466 -17.84 -29.16 -8.41
C ILE A 466 -17.12 -29.97 -9.50
N SER A 467 -17.69 -29.97 -10.72
CA SER A 467 -17.04 -30.52 -11.91
C SER A 467 -17.02 -29.51 -13.06
N LEU A 468 -16.01 -29.62 -13.92
CA LEU A 468 -15.91 -28.84 -15.15
C LEU A 468 -16.60 -29.56 -16.32
N GLU A 469 -17.20 -28.78 -17.23
CA GLU A 469 -17.64 -29.26 -18.54
C GLU A 469 -17.47 -28.18 -19.62
N ASP A 470 -17.34 -28.60 -20.89
CA ASP A 470 -17.26 -27.69 -22.04
C ASP A 470 -18.50 -26.79 -22.08
N THR A 471 -18.29 -25.47 -22.15
CA THR A 471 -19.40 -24.51 -22.24
C THR A 471 -19.85 -24.30 -23.69
N LEU A 472 -21.15 -24.13 -23.90
CA LEU A 472 -21.71 -23.61 -25.15
C LEU A 472 -21.81 -22.08 -25.16
N ASP A 473 -21.48 -21.41 -24.05
CA ASP A 473 -21.46 -19.96 -24.01
C ASP A 473 -20.38 -19.40 -24.94
N THR A 474 -20.67 -18.25 -25.55
CA THR A 474 -19.72 -17.53 -26.39
C THR A 474 -19.58 -16.08 -25.98
N GLU A 475 -20.28 -15.67 -24.91
CA GLU A 475 -20.19 -14.32 -24.37
C GLU A 475 -18.94 -14.21 -23.48
N PRO A 476 -17.99 -13.32 -23.81
CA PRO A 476 -16.76 -13.19 -23.03
C PRO A 476 -17.01 -12.49 -21.70
N CYS A 477 -16.19 -12.83 -20.72
CA CYS A 477 -16.21 -12.19 -19.41
C CYS A 477 -15.89 -10.69 -19.49
N ILE A 478 -14.93 -10.26 -20.32
CA ILE A 478 -14.62 -8.84 -20.58
C ILE A 478 -14.79 -8.46 -22.06
N ALA A 479 -15.07 -7.18 -22.32
CA ALA A 479 -15.28 -6.69 -23.68
C ALA A 479 -14.01 -6.88 -24.54
N GLY A 480 -14.17 -7.53 -25.70
CA GLY A 480 -13.05 -7.84 -26.58
C GLY A 480 -12.28 -9.12 -26.21
N GLY A 481 -12.62 -9.78 -25.10
CA GLY A 481 -12.10 -11.09 -24.73
C GLY A 481 -12.67 -12.23 -25.60
N ALA A 482 -12.11 -13.42 -25.44
CA ALA A 482 -12.68 -14.64 -26.00
C ALA A 482 -13.77 -15.17 -25.06
N GLY A 483 -14.93 -15.56 -25.60
CA GLY A 483 -15.91 -16.36 -24.86
C GLY A 483 -15.74 -17.84 -25.16
N GLY A 484 -16.47 -18.70 -24.45
CA GLY A 484 -16.24 -20.16 -24.46
C GLY A 484 -15.52 -20.58 -23.19
N GLY A 485 -14.79 -21.70 -23.25
CA GLY A 485 -14.06 -22.27 -22.11
C GLY A 485 -14.73 -23.50 -21.53
N GLU A 486 -14.50 -23.72 -20.24
CA GLU A 486 -15.23 -24.68 -19.43
C GLU A 486 -16.14 -23.91 -18.48
N ASN A 487 -17.27 -24.48 -18.06
CA ASN A 487 -18.04 -23.93 -16.95
C ASN A 487 -17.93 -24.86 -15.75
N ILE A 488 -18.11 -24.31 -14.55
CA ILE A 488 -18.41 -25.15 -13.39
C ILE A 488 -19.86 -25.64 -13.47
N GLY A 489 -20.08 -26.87 -13.02
CA GLY A 489 -21.37 -27.55 -13.05
C GLY A 489 -21.39 -28.79 -12.17
N TYR A 490 -22.47 -29.58 -12.27
CA TYR A 490 -22.74 -30.74 -11.40
C TYR A 490 -22.75 -30.40 -9.91
N ILE A 491 -23.08 -29.15 -9.60
CA ILE A 491 -23.06 -28.59 -8.26
C ILE A 491 -24.24 -29.15 -7.46
N ASP A 492 -23.96 -29.57 -6.23
CA ASP A 492 -24.91 -30.08 -5.26
C ASP A 492 -25.02 -29.14 -4.05
N VAL A 493 -26.07 -29.37 -3.23
CA VAL A 493 -26.27 -28.58 -2.01
C VAL A 493 -25.16 -28.86 -0.99
N GLY A 494 -24.48 -27.81 -0.54
CA GLY A 494 -23.35 -27.87 0.37
C GLY A 494 -21.99 -27.78 -0.32
N ASP A 495 -21.97 -27.73 -1.65
CA ASP A 495 -20.77 -27.46 -2.43
C ASP A 495 -20.34 -26.00 -2.32
N PHE A 496 -19.09 -25.71 -2.66
CA PHE A 496 -18.57 -24.34 -2.69
C PHE A 496 -17.48 -24.16 -3.74
N VAL A 497 -17.27 -22.91 -4.15
CA VAL A 497 -16.12 -22.48 -4.94
C VAL A 497 -15.53 -21.18 -4.37
N GLU A 498 -14.21 -21.06 -4.40
CA GLU A 498 -13.44 -19.90 -3.91
C GLU A 498 -12.52 -19.35 -4.99
N TYR A 499 -12.40 -18.01 -5.03
CA TYR A 499 -11.55 -17.26 -5.93
C TYR A 499 -10.85 -16.11 -5.20
N SER A 500 -9.57 -15.95 -5.44
CA SER A 500 -8.79 -14.78 -5.05
C SER A 500 -9.06 -13.69 -6.07
N ILE A 501 -9.53 -12.55 -5.58
CA ILE A 501 -9.79 -11.37 -6.39
C ILE A 501 -8.94 -10.21 -5.88
N SER A 502 -8.25 -9.54 -6.80
CA SER A 502 -7.51 -8.31 -6.51
C SER A 502 -8.42 -7.11 -6.75
N VAL A 503 -8.89 -6.48 -5.69
CA VAL A 503 -9.74 -5.28 -5.77
C VAL A 503 -8.84 -4.05 -5.72
N PRO A 504 -8.77 -3.22 -6.77
CA PRO A 504 -7.81 -2.11 -6.79
C PRO A 504 -8.22 -0.92 -5.93
N SER A 505 -9.51 -0.80 -5.60
CA SER A 505 -10.03 0.33 -4.84
C SER A 505 -11.32 -0.03 -4.11
N ASP A 506 -11.56 0.59 -2.97
CA ASP A 506 -12.87 0.54 -2.31
C ASP A 506 -13.99 1.06 -3.21
N GLY A 507 -15.20 0.54 -3.00
CA GLY A 507 -16.43 1.13 -3.51
C GLY A 507 -17.47 0.11 -3.94
N ASN A 508 -18.48 0.60 -4.66
CA ASN A 508 -19.54 -0.25 -5.17
C ASN A 508 -19.11 -0.85 -6.51
N TYR A 509 -19.29 -2.16 -6.63
CA TYR A 509 -19.06 -2.90 -7.86
C TYR A 509 -20.38 -3.51 -8.32
N LEU A 510 -20.65 -3.41 -9.62
CA LEU A 510 -21.63 -4.27 -10.26
C LEU A 510 -21.00 -5.64 -10.43
N ILE A 511 -21.39 -6.59 -9.60
CA ILE A 511 -21.07 -8.00 -9.81
C ILE A 511 -22.09 -8.59 -10.80
N GLU A 512 -21.61 -9.33 -11.78
CA GLU A 512 -22.38 -10.02 -12.79
C GLU A 512 -21.96 -11.48 -12.83
N TYR A 513 -22.92 -12.39 -12.72
CA TYR A 513 -22.72 -13.82 -12.84
C TYR A 513 -23.30 -14.29 -14.15
N ARG A 514 -22.50 -15.01 -14.94
CA ARG A 514 -22.97 -15.67 -16.14
C ARG A 514 -23.35 -17.10 -15.82
N ILE A 515 -24.65 -17.37 -15.82
CA ILE A 515 -25.21 -18.60 -15.25
C ILE A 515 -26.18 -19.32 -16.18
N ALA A 516 -26.30 -20.63 -16.02
CA ALA A 516 -27.28 -21.48 -16.69
C ALA A 516 -27.90 -22.50 -15.73
N SER A 517 -29.19 -22.80 -15.87
CA SER A 517 -29.88 -23.82 -15.07
C SER A 517 -31.22 -24.22 -15.71
N GLU A 518 -31.61 -25.50 -15.59
CA GLU A 518 -32.96 -25.97 -15.94
C GLU A 518 -34.02 -25.62 -14.88
N GLN A 519 -33.60 -25.34 -13.65
CA GLN A 519 -34.47 -25.15 -12.49
C GLN A 519 -34.09 -23.89 -11.69
N ASP A 520 -34.98 -23.45 -10.82
CA ASP A 520 -34.65 -22.38 -9.88
C ASP A 520 -33.53 -22.85 -8.95
N SER A 521 -32.55 -21.99 -8.70
CA SER A 521 -31.39 -22.32 -7.87
C SER A 521 -30.97 -21.11 -7.03
N GLU A 522 -30.10 -21.35 -6.06
CA GLU A 522 -29.68 -20.38 -5.06
C GLU A 522 -28.25 -20.63 -4.59
N PHE A 523 -27.51 -19.55 -4.41
CA PHE A 523 -26.20 -19.52 -3.77
C PHE A 523 -26.07 -18.28 -2.88
N GLU A 524 -25.15 -18.38 -1.92
CA GLU A 524 -24.74 -17.29 -1.04
C GLU A 524 -23.35 -16.79 -1.47
N LEU A 525 -23.17 -15.47 -1.59
CA LEU A 525 -21.88 -14.83 -1.89
C LEU A 525 -21.29 -14.25 -0.61
N SER A 526 -20.05 -14.61 -0.31
CA SER A 526 -19.21 -13.87 0.63
C SER A 526 -17.93 -13.34 -0.03
N VAL A 527 -17.47 -12.18 0.40
CA VAL A 527 -16.18 -11.60 0.00
C VAL A 527 -15.45 -11.09 1.24
N GLY A 528 -14.17 -11.45 1.40
CA GLY A 528 -13.39 -11.12 2.59
C GLY A 528 -13.98 -11.70 3.88
N GLY A 529 -14.74 -12.80 3.77
CA GLY A 529 -15.47 -13.42 4.89
C GLY A 529 -16.77 -12.71 5.30
N VAL A 530 -17.18 -11.64 4.62
CA VAL A 530 -18.46 -10.95 4.84
C VAL A 530 -19.49 -11.47 3.85
N MET A 531 -20.66 -11.89 4.33
CA MET A 531 -21.80 -12.27 3.48
C MET A 531 -22.41 -11.02 2.82
N LEU A 532 -22.39 -10.95 1.49
CA LEU A 532 -22.81 -9.77 0.73
C LEU A 532 -24.10 -9.98 -0.06
N ASP A 533 -24.44 -11.22 -0.43
CA ASP A 533 -25.62 -11.50 -1.25
C ASP A 533 -26.18 -12.91 -0.98
N ALA A 534 -27.51 -13.06 -1.08
CA ALA A 534 -28.20 -14.35 -1.06
C ALA A 534 -29.25 -14.31 -2.17
N ARG A 535 -29.02 -15.10 -3.24
CA ARG A 535 -29.74 -14.94 -4.51
C ARG A 535 -30.46 -16.22 -4.89
N SER A 536 -31.80 -16.17 -4.89
CA SER A 536 -32.60 -17.08 -5.69
C SER A 536 -32.73 -16.54 -7.11
N PHE A 537 -32.62 -17.41 -8.11
CA PHE A 537 -32.87 -17.05 -9.50
C PHE A 537 -33.66 -18.13 -10.23
N GLU A 538 -34.51 -17.67 -11.17
CA GLU A 538 -35.30 -18.55 -12.03
C GLU A 538 -34.41 -19.28 -13.04
N GLY A 539 -34.69 -20.56 -13.29
CA GLY A 539 -33.97 -21.35 -14.28
C GLY A 539 -33.93 -20.66 -15.65
N SER A 540 -32.77 -20.64 -16.29
CA SER A 540 -32.60 -20.05 -17.63
C SER A 540 -33.26 -20.87 -18.74
N GLY A 541 -33.67 -22.11 -18.45
CA GLY A 541 -34.42 -22.98 -19.35
C GLY A 541 -33.60 -24.15 -19.93
N GLY A 542 -32.33 -24.28 -19.54
CA GLY A 542 -31.42 -25.33 -19.96
C GLY A 542 -30.06 -25.24 -19.26
N TRP A 543 -29.35 -26.36 -19.15
CA TRP A 543 -28.01 -26.45 -18.53
C TRP A 543 -26.92 -25.67 -19.26
N GLN A 544 -27.16 -25.31 -20.52
CA GLN A 544 -26.23 -24.57 -21.38
C GLN A 544 -26.96 -23.40 -22.08
N GLU A 545 -28.08 -22.96 -21.51
CA GLU A 545 -28.81 -21.77 -21.96
C GLU A 545 -28.45 -20.63 -21.01
N TRP A 546 -27.60 -19.71 -21.45
CA TRP A 546 -26.90 -18.79 -20.56
C TRP A 546 -27.64 -17.45 -20.39
N THR A 547 -27.61 -16.92 -19.16
CA THR A 547 -28.12 -15.58 -18.84
C THR A 547 -27.22 -14.91 -17.81
N SER A 548 -27.19 -13.58 -17.81
CA SER A 548 -26.45 -12.82 -16.80
C SER A 548 -27.38 -12.33 -15.69
N ARG A 549 -26.88 -12.38 -14.45
CA ARG A 549 -27.54 -11.80 -13.27
C ARG A 549 -26.59 -10.86 -12.58
N SER A 550 -27.11 -9.75 -12.05
CA SER A 550 -26.26 -8.73 -11.44
C SER A 550 -26.72 -8.26 -10.08
N ALA A 551 -25.76 -7.76 -9.31
CA ALA A 551 -25.95 -7.12 -8.02
C ALA A 551 -24.98 -5.95 -7.89
N VAL A 552 -25.30 -4.99 -7.04
CA VAL A 552 -24.33 -3.99 -6.60
C VAL A 552 -23.84 -4.40 -5.22
N ILE A 553 -22.55 -4.64 -5.08
CA ILE A 553 -21.91 -5.05 -3.83
C ILE A 553 -20.82 -4.05 -3.42
N PRO A 554 -20.68 -3.75 -2.13
CA PRO A 554 -19.54 -2.97 -1.65
C PRO A 554 -18.30 -3.87 -1.53
N LEU A 555 -17.18 -3.44 -2.07
CA LEU A 555 -15.87 -4.08 -1.92
C LEU A 555 -14.86 -3.10 -1.32
N THR A 556 -13.82 -3.66 -0.71
CA THR A 556 -12.63 -2.94 -0.21
C THR A 556 -11.43 -3.25 -1.11
N ALA A 557 -10.43 -2.39 -1.17
CA ALA A 557 -9.21 -2.63 -1.93
C ALA A 557 -8.39 -3.79 -1.33
N GLY A 558 -7.45 -4.30 -2.13
CA GLY A 558 -6.55 -5.39 -1.79
C GLY A 558 -7.03 -6.75 -2.28
N GLU A 559 -6.22 -7.77 -1.99
CA GLU A 559 -6.55 -9.16 -2.24
C GLU A 559 -7.69 -9.61 -1.31
N GLN A 560 -8.72 -10.21 -1.89
CA GLN A 560 -9.86 -10.74 -1.15
C GLN A 560 -10.26 -12.12 -1.65
N MET A 561 -10.74 -12.95 -0.72
CA MET A 561 -11.37 -14.22 -1.06
C MET A 561 -12.85 -13.98 -1.37
N MET A 562 -13.25 -14.24 -2.61
CA MET A 562 -14.64 -14.35 -3.03
C MET A 562 -15.07 -15.82 -2.98
N ARG A 563 -16.13 -16.12 -2.25
CA ARG A 563 -16.66 -17.48 -2.07
C ARG A 563 -18.13 -17.55 -2.43
N LEU A 564 -18.50 -18.57 -3.19
CA LEU A 564 -19.88 -18.94 -3.46
C LEU A 564 -20.21 -20.25 -2.71
N ASP A 565 -21.18 -20.19 -1.81
CA ASP A 565 -21.72 -21.35 -1.11
C ASP A 565 -23.05 -21.78 -1.73
N PHE A 566 -23.12 -23.00 -2.24
CA PHE A 566 -24.31 -23.52 -2.92
C PHE A 566 -25.27 -24.13 -1.89
N VAL A 567 -26.05 -23.26 -1.25
CA VAL A 567 -26.88 -23.61 -0.09
C VAL A 567 -28.19 -24.34 -0.42
N GLY A 568 -28.57 -24.39 -1.71
CA GLY A 568 -29.70 -25.16 -2.18
C GLY A 568 -31.06 -24.63 -1.71
N GLY A 569 -31.84 -24.09 -2.65
CA GLY A 569 -33.24 -23.73 -2.39
C GLY A 569 -34.17 -24.95 -2.20
N SER A 570 -35.46 -24.78 -2.51
CA SER A 570 -36.49 -25.83 -2.37
C SER A 570 -36.37 -27.01 -3.36
N VAL A 571 -35.33 -27.03 -4.20
CA VAL A 571 -35.04 -28.03 -5.24
C VAL A 571 -33.52 -28.21 -5.32
N SER A 572 -33.04 -29.42 -5.60
CA SER A 572 -31.61 -29.78 -5.62
C SER A 572 -30.79 -28.81 -6.49
N GLY A 573 -29.76 -28.21 -5.88
CA GLY A 573 -29.06 -27.02 -6.36
C GLY A 573 -28.10 -27.22 -7.51
N ALA A 574 -28.59 -27.58 -8.69
CA ALA A 574 -27.76 -27.61 -9.89
C ALA A 574 -27.82 -26.25 -10.61
N ILE A 575 -26.68 -25.57 -10.69
CA ILE A 575 -26.42 -24.34 -11.46
C ILE A 575 -25.09 -24.53 -12.18
N ASN A 576 -25.00 -24.01 -13.40
CA ASN A 576 -23.75 -23.84 -14.11
C ASN A 576 -23.34 -22.35 -14.07
N ILE A 577 -22.05 -22.08 -13.87
CA ILE A 577 -21.49 -20.72 -13.89
C ILE A 577 -20.31 -20.71 -14.87
N ASN A 578 -20.29 -19.76 -15.79
CA ASN A 578 -19.22 -19.60 -16.78
C ASN A 578 -18.18 -18.58 -16.34
N TRP A 579 -18.64 -17.39 -15.95
CA TRP A 579 -17.76 -16.34 -15.45
C TRP A 579 -18.48 -15.43 -14.46
N ILE A 580 -17.68 -14.71 -13.68
CA ILE A 580 -18.10 -13.66 -12.78
C ILE A 580 -17.33 -12.40 -13.16
N ARG A 581 -18.05 -11.30 -13.39
CA ARG A 581 -17.46 -10.00 -13.71
C ARG A 581 -17.80 -9.01 -12.61
N LEU A 582 -16.80 -8.29 -12.13
CA LEU A 582 -16.97 -7.14 -11.25
C LEU A 582 -16.62 -5.88 -12.02
N THR A 583 -17.55 -4.94 -12.15
CA THR A 583 -17.28 -3.64 -12.77
C THR A 583 -17.45 -2.54 -11.73
N ARG A 584 -16.42 -1.72 -11.50
CA ARG A 584 -16.54 -0.56 -10.61
C ARG A 584 -17.67 0.36 -11.11
N GLN A 585 -18.58 0.76 -10.21
CA GLN A 585 -19.69 1.68 -10.50
C GLN A 585 -19.36 3.15 -10.31
#